data_AF-A0A2J6XDK7-F1
#
_entry.id   AF-A0A2J6XDK7-F1
#
_cell.length_a   1.000
_cell.length_b   1.000
_cell.length_c   1.000
_cell.angle_alpha   90.00
_cell.angle_beta   90.00
_cell.angle_gamma   90.00
#
_symmetry.space_group_name_H-M   'P 1'
#
loop_
_entity.id
_entity.type
_entity.pdbx_description
1 polymer ?
#
loop_
_entity_poly.entity_id
_entity_poly.type
_entity_poly.pdbx_seq_one_letter_code
_entity_poly.pdbx_strand_id
1 'polypeptide(L)'
;PPVGPLPLRSRRPGDRMRPAGAPGSRRLQDIFVDLHLPRVLRDHWPVLVDATDRILWLVGLRVATGVAAADPNQATMWIGMVGPKRN
;
A
#
# COMPACT_ATOMS: atom_id res chain seq x y z
N PRO A 1 -10.76 10.93 8.08
CA PRO A 1 -9.39 10.42 7.85
C PRO A 1 -9.01 9.50 9.01
N PRO A 2 -8.14 8.48 8.83
CA PRO A 2 -7.59 7.75 9.97
C PRO A 2 -6.91 8.74 10.92
N VAL A 3 -7.38 8.80 12.17
CA VAL A 3 -6.86 9.71 13.21
C VAL A 3 -5.98 8.86 14.12
N GLY A 4 -4.67 8.88 13.89
CA GLY A 4 -3.73 8.01 14.60
C GLY A 4 -2.44 7.81 13.81
N PRO A 5 -1.45 7.09 14.38
CA PRO A 5 -0.23 6.77 13.65
C PRO A 5 -0.58 6.02 12.36
N LEU A 6 0.16 6.32 11.29
CA LEU A 6 0.10 5.62 10.01
C LEU A 6 1.43 4.89 9.81
N PRO A 7 1.64 3.71 10.43
CA PRO A 7 2.89 3.00 10.31
C PRO A 7 3.15 2.60 8.86
N LEU A 8 4.39 2.83 8.43
CA LEU A 8 4.92 2.22 7.23
C LEU A 8 5.72 0.99 7.63
N ARG A 9 5.39 -0.16 7.05
CA ARG A 9 6.12 -1.42 7.30
C ARG A 9 6.33 -2.21 6.03
N SER A 10 7.22 -3.18 6.08
CA SER A 10 7.30 -4.23 5.06
C SER A 10 6.11 -5.17 5.16
N ARG A 11 5.86 -5.92 4.07
CA ARG A 11 4.85 -6.98 4.06
C ARG A 11 5.18 -8.05 5.11
N ARG A 12 4.15 -8.69 5.66
CA ARG A 12 4.24 -9.88 6.50
C ARG A 12 3.66 -11.09 5.74
N PRO A 13 4.19 -12.31 5.95
CA PRO A 13 3.57 -13.51 5.40
C PRO A 13 2.09 -13.59 5.80
N GLY A 14 1.22 -13.87 4.83
CA GLY A 14 -0.22 -13.96 5.05
C GLY A 14 -0.97 -12.62 5.00
N ASP A 15 -0.31 -11.47 4.88
CA ASP A 15 -0.97 -10.17 4.73
C ASP A 15 -2.02 -10.21 3.61
N ARG A 16 -3.19 -9.62 3.89
CA ARG A 16 -4.28 -9.48 2.91
C ARG A 16 -4.87 -8.08 2.95
N MET A 17 -5.30 -7.61 1.78
CA MET A 17 -6.06 -6.38 1.65
C MET A 17 -7.32 -6.61 0.81
N ARG A 18 -8.27 -5.68 0.87
CA ARG A 18 -9.36 -5.57 -0.12
C ARG A 18 -9.00 -4.43 -1.06
N PRO A 19 -8.57 -4.68 -2.31
CA PRO A 19 -8.18 -3.60 -3.23
C PRO A 19 -9.40 -2.78 -3.68
N ALA A 20 -9.23 -1.48 -3.87
CA ALA A 20 -10.26 -0.65 -4.49
C ALA A 20 -10.55 -1.12 -5.93
N GLY A 21 -11.83 -1.14 -6.31
CA GLY A 21 -12.27 -1.56 -7.65
C GLY A 21 -12.19 -3.07 -7.93
N ALA A 22 -11.79 -3.90 -6.97
CA ALA A 22 -11.74 -5.35 -7.11
C ALA A 22 -12.61 -6.04 -6.03
N PRO A 23 -13.30 -7.14 -6.36
CA PRO A 23 -14.08 -7.88 -5.38
C PRO A 23 -13.18 -8.66 -4.41
N GLY A 24 -13.55 -8.67 -3.13
CA GLY A 24 -12.99 -9.55 -2.11
C GLY A 24 -11.62 -9.16 -1.54
N SER A 25 -11.07 -10.07 -0.73
CA SER A 25 -9.75 -9.91 -0.09
C SER A 25 -8.70 -10.69 -0.88
N ARG A 26 -7.56 -10.07 -1.20
CA ARG A 26 -6.42 -10.69 -1.89
C ARG A 26 -5.18 -10.71 -1.01
N ARG A 27 -4.36 -11.76 -1.13
CA ARG A 27 -3.04 -11.79 -0.47
C ARG A 27 -2.13 -10.79 -1.15
N LEU A 28 -1.27 -10.14 -0.38
CA LEU A 28 -0.26 -9.25 -0.91
C LEU A 28 0.72 -9.98 -1.84
N GLN A 29 1.06 -11.23 -1.50
CA GLN A 29 1.90 -12.09 -2.35
C GLN A 29 1.34 -12.21 -3.77
N ASP A 30 0.04 -12.47 -3.90
CA ASP A 30 -0.62 -12.64 -5.19
C ASP A 30 -0.59 -11.33 -5.98
N ILE A 31 -0.88 -10.20 -5.31
CA ILE A 31 -0.78 -8.86 -5.91
C ILE A 31 0.64 -8.59 -6.45
N PHE A 32 1.68 -8.93 -5.68
CA PHE A 32 3.06 -8.74 -6.12
C PHE A 32 3.47 -9.66 -7.28
N VAL A 33 2.95 -10.89 -7.31
CA VAL A 33 3.16 -11.83 -8.42
C VAL A 33 2.51 -11.30 -9.69
N ASP A 34 1.24 -10.87 -9.62
CA ASP A 34 0.50 -10.31 -10.77
C ASP A 34 1.21 -9.07 -11.35
N LEU A 35 1.79 -8.25 -10.48
CA LEU A 35 2.55 -7.05 -10.86
C LEU A 35 3.99 -7.36 -11.29
N HIS A 36 4.38 -8.63 -11.35
CA HIS A 36 5.72 -9.09 -11.72
C HIS A 36 6.84 -8.43 -10.89
N LEU A 37 6.55 -8.10 -9.63
CA LEU A 37 7.51 -7.42 -8.77
C LEU A 37 8.66 -8.39 -8.42
N PRO A 38 9.95 -8.03 -8.58
CA PRO A 38 11.07 -8.87 -8.15
C PRO A 38 10.99 -9.24 -6.66
N ARG A 39 11.36 -10.47 -6.28
CA ARG A 39 11.25 -10.98 -4.90
C ARG A 39 11.91 -10.05 -3.87
N VAL A 40 13.10 -9.55 -4.17
CA VAL A 40 13.83 -8.60 -3.29
C VAL A 40 13.02 -7.34 -3.01
N LEU A 41 12.26 -6.84 -3.99
CA LEU A 41 11.39 -5.68 -3.79
C LEU A 41 10.13 -6.04 -3.01
N ARG A 42 9.59 -7.26 -3.16
CA ARG A 42 8.40 -7.70 -2.41
C ARG A 42 8.63 -7.67 -0.90
N ASP A 43 9.79 -8.17 -0.46
CA ASP A 43 10.09 -8.31 0.97
C ASP A 43 10.29 -6.97 1.67
N HIS A 44 10.67 -5.93 0.92
CA HIS A 44 10.88 -4.58 1.44
C HIS A 44 9.81 -3.58 0.99
N TRP A 45 8.81 -4.01 0.20
CA TRP A 45 7.85 -3.07 -0.37
C TRP A 45 7.06 -2.36 0.74
N PRO A 46 6.95 -1.03 0.70
CA PRO A 46 6.27 -0.28 1.75
C PRO A 46 4.76 -0.54 1.73
N VAL A 47 4.23 -0.91 2.90
CA VAL A 47 2.82 -1.11 3.19
C VAL A 47 2.42 -0.10 4.27
N LEU A 48 1.49 0.79 3.93
CA LEU A 48 0.89 1.73 4.86
C LEU A 48 -0.29 1.05 5.56
N VAL A 49 -0.29 1.09 6.89
CA VAL A 49 -1.36 0.54 7.72
C VAL A 49 -1.93 1.61 8.65
N ASP A 50 -3.12 1.36 9.21
CA ASP A 50 -3.63 2.13 10.35
C ASP A 50 -3.14 1.55 11.70
N ALA A 51 -3.57 2.17 12.80
CA ALA A 51 -3.22 1.75 14.16
C ALA A 51 -3.68 0.31 14.53
N THR A 52 -4.59 -0.28 13.75
CA THR A 52 -5.09 -1.65 13.93
C THR A 52 -4.41 -2.67 13.02
N ASP A 53 -3.32 -2.27 12.34
CA ASP A 53 -2.60 -3.04 11.31
C ASP A 53 -3.44 -3.35 10.06
N ARG A 54 -4.56 -2.64 9.85
CA ARG A 54 -5.32 -2.75 8.61
C ARG A 54 -4.55 -2.07 7.49
N ILE A 55 -4.36 -2.79 6.39
CA ILE A 55 -3.66 -2.31 5.19
C ILE A 55 -4.51 -1.26 4.47
N LEU A 56 -3.94 -0.06 4.32
CA LEU A 56 -4.54 1.07 3.62
C LEU A 56 -4.00 1.19 2.19
N TRP A 57 -2.70 0.95 2.00
CA TRP A 57 -2.02 1.19 0.73
C TRP A 57 -0.77 0.33 0.59
N LEU A 58 -0.67 -0.44 -0.50
CA LEU A 58 0.62 -0.85 -1.05
C LEU A 58 1.17 0.34 -1.82
N VAL A 59 2.18 0.99 -1.26
CA VAL A 59 2.67 2.28 -1.76
C VAL A 59 2.99 2.21 -3.25
N GLY A 60 2.40 3.10 -4.04
CA GLY A 60 2.57 3.15 -5.49
C GLY A 60 1.94 2.01 -6.31
N LEU A 61 1.35 0.99 -5.69
CA LEU A 61 0.80 -0.17 -6.40
C LEU A 61 -0.72 -0.27 -6.30
N ARG A 62 -1.29 -0.34 -5.09
CA ARG A 62 -2.73 -0.60 -4.88
C ARG A 62 -3.23 0.02 -3.58
N VAL A 63 -4.38 0.69 -3.65
CA VAL A 63 -5.08 1.26 -2.50
C VAL A 63 -6.20 0.33 -2.02
N ALA A 64 -6.50 0.33 -0.72
CA ALA A 64 -7.59 -0.46 -0.15
C ALA A 64 -8.97 0.16 -0.45
N THR A 65 -10.02 -0.68 -0.48
CA THR A 65 -11.42 -0.23 -0.59
C THR A 65 -11.76 0.73 0.56
N GLY A 66 -12.44 1.83 0.25
CA GLY A 66 -12.84 2.85 1.22
C GLY A 66 -11.74 3.87 1.56
N VAL A 67 -10.55 3.74 0.98
CA VAL A 67 -9.51 4.78 0.99
C VAL A 67 -9.63 5.51 -0.34
N ALA A 68 -10.27 6.69 -0.32
CA ALA A 68 -10.43 7.53 -1.50
C ALA A 68 -9.12 8.26 -1.83
N ALA A 69 -8.88 8.50 -3.12
CA ALA A 69 -7.98 9.57 -3.52
C ALA A 69 -8.53 10.88 -2.96
N ALA A 70 -7.66 11.73 -2.43
CA ALA A 70 -8.08 12.94 -1.73
C ALA A 70 -9.02 13.80 -2.59
N ASP A 71 -10.08 14.31 -1.97
CA ASP A 71 -10.80 15.48 -2.45
C ASP A 71 -9.79 16.63 -2.61
N PRO A 72 -9.76 17.38 -3.73
CA PRO A 72 -8.88 18.53 -3.88
C PRO A 72 -9.04 19.59 -2.77
N ASN A 73 -10.15 19.57 -2.02
CA ASN A 73 -10.38 20.42 -0.85
C ASN A 73 -9.99 19.78 0.50
N GLN A 74 -9.32 18.62 0.48
CA GLN A 74 -8.75 17.97 1.66
C GLN A 74 -7.22 18.00 1.62
N ALA A 75 -6.60 18.08 2.81
CA ALA A 75 -5.17 17.97 2.97
C ALA A 75 -4.68 16.63 2.40
N THR A 76 -3.93 16.72 1.29
CA THR A 76 -3.33 15.56 0.62
C THR A 76 -1.89 15.40 1.07
N MET A 77 -1.53 14.23 1.59
CA MET A 77 -0.14 13.90 1.92
C MET A 77 0.47 13.03 0.81
N TRP A 78 1.53 13.52 0.17
CA TRP A 78 2.29 12.77 -0.82
C TRP A 78 3.40 11.97 -0.13
N ILE A 79 3.40 10.65 -0.29
CA ILE A 79 4.54 9.79 0.09
C ILE A 79 5.09 9.20 -1.21
N GLY A 80 6.29 9.63 -1.60
CA GLY A 80 7.01 9.11 -2.77
C GLY A 80 8.30 8.41 -2.36
N MET A 81 8.71 7.40 -3.10
CA MET A 81 10.05 6.81 -2.99
C MET A 81 10.98 7.53 -3.97
N VAL A 82 12.12 8.03 -3.49
CA VAL A 82 13.17 8.61 -4.34
C VAL A 82 14.21 7.53 -4.59
N GLY A 83 14.31 7.07 -5.84
CA GLY A 83 15.40 6.21 -6.29
C GLY A 83 16.60 7.03 -6.76
N PRO A 84 17.83 6.44 -6.77
CA PRO A 84 18.98 7.12 -7.34
C PRO A 84 18.74 7.42 -8.82
N LYS A 85 19.08 8.64 -9.24
CA LYS A 85 19.06 9.06 -10.64
C LYS A 85 20.05 8.16 -11.39
N ARG A 86 19.58 7.28 -12.26
CA ARG A 86 20.47 6.63 -13.24
C ARG A 86 20.93 7.73 -14.19
N ASN A 87 22.23 8.02 -14.16
CA ASN A 87 22.91 8.87 -15.14
C ASN A 87 23.12 8.09 -16.43
#